data_AF-A0A7C3J042-F1
#
_entry.id   AF-A0A7C3J042-F1
#
_cell.length_a   1.000
_cell.length_b   1.000
_cell.length_c   1.000
_cell.angle_alpha   90.00
_cell.angle_beta   90.00
_cell.angle_gamma   90.00
#
_symmetry.space_group_name_H-M   'P 1'
#
loop_
_entity.id
_entity.type
_entity.pdbx_description
1 polymer ?
#
loop_
_entity_poly.entity_id
_entity_poly.type
_entity_poly.pdbx_seq_one_letter_code
_entity_poly.pdbx_strand_id
1 'polypeptide(L)'
;MRKADALDFVAGHTLGGRAAAFWWRADELGNLAIRCAATRGQSHAPRGRLVSRAELDALLAWMAGREWVRLECLPSKLRGGTAREGLGRFAVEGLRWPPCDAPFTSHVAAVLAAAEVVAWNHRKRDQAFRLVSPDLARVRARYEALRAQAAAAAGEGTPRQPEPPAPPRRRRPGGQLPPQVDLYARFRALNRQLRAEIESVSDGRHPLDKGERREAVVRAFLRRLLPPRVRVARGEIYAESQESSPQVDILLCDAHAPVLVEAEDSAIVAAESVWAAIEVKPLLRRAELAEAVAALRAAKALRPSCLFRPRGHRGEPRPVPNPPAFTAVVSLESVAPRQVLDTLHELDGATPASLCLDCVCLLDRGVIFRQPGLLAPARWPDTVDWRRPAPLAGLEAGEDSLLLFYMLLFEQLAMRRSQLPDLRAYARGVPMGKAMYPK
;
A
#
# COMPACT_ATOMS: atom_id res chain seq x y z
N MET A 1 2.72 1.32 21.36
CA MET A 1 3.98 0.60 21.01
C MET A 1 3.95 -0.72 21.77
N ARG A 2 3.94 -1.88 21.09
CA ARG A 2 4.11 -3.18 21.76
C ARG A 2 5.57 -3.29 22.20
N LYS A 3 5.81 -3.81 23.41
CA LYS A 3 7.14 -3.91 24.06
C LYS A 3 8.17 -4.72 23.26
N ALA A 4 7.74 -5.58 22.33
CA ALA A 4 8.62 -6.50 21.60
C ALA A 4 9.42 -5.85 20.46
N ASP A 5 8.89 -4.84 19.75
CA ASP A 5 9.60 -4.17 18.63
C ASP A 5 10.69 -3.17 19.09
N ALA A 6 10.75 -2.89 20.39
CA ALA A 6 11.63 -1.89 20.99
C ALA A 6 13.04 -2.43 21.29
N LEU A 7 13.24 -3.75 21.25
CA LEU A 7 14.48 -4.41 21.70
C LEU A 7 15.58 -4.50 20.62
N ASP A 8 15.27 -4.16 19.37
CA ASP A 8 16.14 -4.36 18.20
C ASP A 8 16.74 -3.08 17.61
N PHE A 9 16.49 -1.92 18.21
CA PHE A 9 17.00 -0.65 17.71
C PHE A 9 17.90 0.02 18.74
N VAL A 10 19.02 0.58 18.29
CA VAL A 10 19.92 1.37 19.12
C VAL A 10 19.71 2.86 18.85
N ALA A 11 19.95 3.69 19.87
CA ALA A 11 19.82 5.14 19.74
C ALA A 11 20.99 5.74 18.94
N GLY A 12 20.71 6.81 18.19
CA GLY A 12 21.68 7.60 17.44
C GLY A 12 21.30 9.07 17.40
N HIS A 13 22.25 9.93 17.05
CA HIS A 13 22.04 11.37 16.89
C HIS A 13 22.62 11.84 15.57
N THR A 14 21.87 12.66 14.83
CA THR A 14 22.42 13.28 13.62
C THR A 14 23.50 14.28 13.98
N LEU A 15 24.42 14.50 13.05
CA LEU A 15 25.56 15.40 13.23
C LEU A 15 25.17 16.87 12.95
N GLY A 16 25.94 17.80 13.51
CA GLY A 16 25.78 19.25 13.29
C GLY A 16 24.97 19.99 14.35
N GLY A 17 24.53 21.22 14.03
CA GLY A 17 23.98 22.17 15.02
C GLY A 17 22.56 21.89 15.53
N ARG A 18 21.80 21.00 14.87
CA ARG A 18 20.46 20.56 15.28
C ARG A 18 20.40 19.04 15.31
N ALA A 19 21.17 18.44 16.23
CA ALA A 19 21.22 17.00 16.40
C ALA A 19 19.81 16.47 16.72
N ALA A 20 19.30 15.60 15.86
CA ALA A 20 18.02 14.93 16.03
C ALA A 20 18.27 13.51 16.51
N ALA A 21 17.59 13.12 17.59
CA ALA A 21 17.61 11.75 18.06
C ALA A 21 16.85 10.84 17.08
N PHE A 22 17.41 9.68 16.81
CA PHE A 22 16.82 8.65 15.98
C PHE A 22 17.19 7.26 16.50
N TRP A 23 16.55 6.25 15.93
CA TRP A 23 16.81 4.85 16.20
C TRP A 23 17.27 4.18 14.93
N TRP A 24 18.24 3.28 15.03
CA TRP A 24 18.72 2.54 13.87
C TRP A 24 19.06 1.09 14.20
N ARG A 25 19.08 0.27 13.16
CA ARG A 25 19.42 -1.16 13.20
C ARG A 25 20.17 -1.54 11.93
N ALA A 26 21.23 -2.33 12.07
CA ALA A 26 21.86 -3.03 10.96
C ALA A 26 21.44 -4.51 10.98
N ASP A 27 21.03 -5.06 9.84
CA ASP A 27 20.71 -6.48 9.71
C ASP A 27 21.89 -7.31 9.18
N GLU A 28 21.74 -8.64 9.18
CA GLU A 28 22.79 -9.57 8.74
C GLU A 28 23.13 -9.45 7.25
N LEU A 29 22.20 -8.95 6.44
CA LEU A 29 22.35 -8.72 5.00
C LEU A 29 23.07 -7.39 4.71
N GLY A 30 23.40 -6.60 5.73
CA GLY A 30 24.07 -5.31 5.61
C GLY A 30 23.14 -4.15 5.24
N ASN A 31 21.83 -4.29 5.46
CA ASN A 31 20.89 -3.19 5.32
C ASN A 31 20.83 -2.35 6.60
N LEU A 32 20.57 -1.06 6.43
CA LEU A 32 20.45 -0.09 7.51
C LEU A 32 19.01 0.43 7.62
N ALA A 33 18.33 0.11 8.71
CA ALA A 33 17.00 0.63 9.03
C ALA A 33 17.12 1.85 9.97
N ILE A 34 16.45 2.95 9.64
CA ILE A 34 16.43 4.19 10.42
C ILE A 34 14.99 4.58 10.77
N ARG A 35 14.74 5.02 12.00
CA ARG A 35 13.45 5.50 12.51
C ARG A 35 13.62 6.79 13.30
N CYS A 36 12.76 7.78 13.07
CA CYS A 36 12.78 9.06 13.76
C CYS A 36 11.50 9.24 14.60
N ALA A 37 11.62 9.96 15.72
CA ALA A 37 10.45 10.32 16.52
C ALA A 37 9.49 11.23 15.73
N ALA A 38 8.19 11.12 16.00
CA ALA A 38 7.20 11.99 15.39
C ALA A 38 7.47 13.46 15.81
N THR A 39 7.56 14.36 14.84
CA THR A 39 7.72 15.80 15.10
C THR A 39 6.49 16.33 15.83
N ARG A 40 6.67 17.04 16.95
CA ARG A 40 5.56 17.68 17.69
C ARG A 40 4.75 18.56 16.73
N GLY A 41 3.46 18.25 16.57
CA GLY A 41 2.51 19.04 15.76
C GLY A 41 2.12 18.44 14.41
N GLN A 42 2.62 17.26 14.02
CA GLN A 42 2.14 16.54 12.84
C GLN A 42 1.55 15.17 13.25
N SER A 43 0.31 14.92 12.85
CA SER A 43 -0.47 13.70 13.16
C SER A 43 -0.03 12.45 12.38
N HIS A 44 1.24 12.37 11.95
CA HIS A 44 1.76 11.25 11.18
C HIS A 44 2.56 10.27 12.04
N ALA A 45 2.50 8.99 11.66
CA ALA A 45 3.24 7.89 12.27
C ALA A 45 4.76 8.17 12.30
N PRO A 46 5.53 7.52 13.19
CA PRO A 46 6.99 7.63 13.21
C PRO A 46 7.56 7.34 11.82
N ARG A 47 8.44 8.23 11.34
CA ARG A 47 8.97 8.18 9.98
C ARG A 47 10.22 7.31 9.96
N GLY A 48 10.37 6.45 8.96
CA GLY A 48 11.54 5.58 8.84
C GLY A 48 11.93 5.28 7.40
N ARG A 49 13.16 4.80 7.22
CA ARG A 49 13.72 4.42 5.92
C ARG A 49 14.61 3.18 6.08
N LEU A 50 14.42 2.21 5.20
CA LEU A 50 15.39 1.12 4.98
C LEU A 50 16.31 1.52 3.83
N VAL A 51 17.61 1.51 4.11
CA VAL A 51 18.68 1.71 3.13
C VAL A 51 19.32 0.35 2.88
N SER A 52 19.21 -0.16 1.66
CA SER A 52 19.71 -1.48 1.33
C SER A 52 21.24 -1.51 1.27
N ARG A 53 21.82 -2.70 1.38
CA ARG A 53 23.27 -2.90 1.17
C ARG A 53 23.73 -2.32 -0.17
N ALA A 54 22.99 -2.57 -1.25
CA ALA A 54 23.30 -2.04 -2.58
C ALA A 54 23.23 -0.50 -2.65
N GLU A 55 22.27 0.13 -1.95
CA GLU A 55 22.19 1.60 -1.85
C GLU A 55 23.39 2.18 -1.07
N LEU A 56 23.84 1.49 -0.01
CA LEU A 56 25.04 1.87 0.74
C LEU A 56 26.31 1.70 -0.10
N ASP A 57 26.50 0.55 -0.76
CA ASP A 57 27.65 0.30 -1.62
C ASP A 57 27.73 1.33 -2.76
N ALA A 58 26.59 1.64 -3.41
CA ALA A 58 26.52 2.66 -4.45
C ALA A 58 26.85 4.08 -3.92
N LEU A 59 26.42 4.41 -2.70
CA LEU A 59 26.75 5.66 -2.04
C LEU A 59 28.25 5.74 -1.72
N LEU A 60 28.85 4.68 -1.18
CA LEU A 60 30.28 4.65 -0.87
C LEU A 60 31.13 4.67 -2.15
N ALA A 61 30.74 3.94 -3.19
CA ALA A 61 31.39 3.98 -4.49
C ALA A 61 31.35 5.38 -5.10
N TRP A 62 30.22 6.08 -4.99
CA TRP A 62 30.11 7.47 -5.42
C TRP A 62 30.99 8.42 -4.59
N MET A 63 31.18 8.15 -3.29
CA MET A 63 32.09 8.93 -2.44
C MET A 63 33.57 8.64 -2.70
N ALA A 64 33.93 7.46 -3.18
CA ALA A 64 35.33 7.00 -3.30
C ALA A 64 36.22 7.87 -4.21
N GLY A 65 35.64 8.65 -5.13
CA GLY A 65 36.36 9.59 -5.99
C GLY A 65 36.36 11.04 -5.53
N ARG A 66 35.91 11.34 -4.31
CA ARG A 66 35.66 12.73 -3.83
C ARG A 66 36.36 12.97 -2.49
N GLU A 67 37.10 14.07 -2.37
CA GLU A 67 37.75 14.44 -1.10
C GLU A 67 36.75 14.81 0.01
N TRP A 68 35.77 15.67 -0.29
CA TRP A 68 34.74 16.06 0.67
C TRP A 68 33.40 16.21 -0.04
N VAL A 69 32.41 15.49 0.47
CA VAL A 69 31.04 15.44 -0.07
C VAL A 69 30.09 16.15 0.86
N ARG A 70 29.39 17.17 0.36
CA ARG A 70 28.44 17.95 1.15
C ARG A 70 27.18 17.15 1.47
N LEU A 71 26.50 17.47 2.57
CA LEU A 71 25.27 16.78 2.94
C LEU A 71 24.05 17.15 2.07
N GLU A 72 23.89 18.44 1.73
CA GLU A 72 22.72 19.10 1.07
C GLU A 72 21.47 18.21 0.93
N CYS A 73 20.63 18.22 1.97
CA CYS A 73 19.47 17.34 2.10
C CYS A 73 18.15 18.11 2.29
N LEU A 74 18.10 19.40 1.94
CA LEU A 74 16.91 20.25 2.10
C LEU A 74 15.87 19.95 1.00
N PRO A 75 14.66 19.44 1.35
CA PRO A 75 13.68 19.04 0.35
C PRO A 75 13.17 20.19 -0.54
N SER A 76 13.20 21.44 -0.05
CA SER A 76 12.81 22.62 -0.82
C SER A 76 13.80 22.92 -1.96
N LYS A 77 15.10 22.84 -1.69
CA LYS A 77 16.14 23.06 -2.71
C LYS A 77 16.22 21.93 -3.73
N LEU A 78 16.01 20.69 -3.28
CA LEU A 78 15.99 19.52 -4.14
C LEU A 78 14.79 19.53 -5.10
N ARG A 79 13.60 19.89 -4.63
CA ARG A 79 12.41 20.07 -5.49
C ARG A 79 12.54 21.23 -6.47
N GLY A 80 13.21 22.30 -6.05
CA GLY A 80 13.43 23.49 -6.88
C GLY A 80 14.63 23.40 -7.83
N GLY A 81 15.36 22.28 -7.89
CA GLY A 81 16.53 22.10 -8.76
C GLY A 81 17.75 22.97 -8.39
N THR A 82 17.74 23.63 -7.22
CA THR A 82 18.82 24.53 -6.75
C THR A 82 19.75 23.87 -5.74
N ALA A 83 19.55 22.58 -5.45
CA ALA A 83 20.43 21.82 -4.57
C ALA A 83 21.83 21.64 -5.17
N ARG A 84 22.85 21.92 -4.36
CA ARG A 84 24.25 21.65 -4.74
C ARG A 84 24.52 20.15 -4.76
N GLU A 85 25.55 19.73 -5.48
CA GLU A 85 26.02 18.34 -5.46
C GLU A 85 26.41 17.94 -4.03
N GLY A 86 25.95 16.77 -3.60
CA GLY A 86 26.07 16.29 -2.23
C GLY A 86 25.25 15.01 -1.99
N LEU A 87 25.36 14.45 -0.79
CA LEU A 87 24.73 13.19 -0.40
C LEU A 87 23.21 13.20 -0.62
N GLY A 88 22.51 14.25 -0.21
CA GLY A 88 21.06 14.37 -0.39
C GLY A 88 20.64 14.46 -1.87
N ARG A 89 21.42 15.13 -2.72
CA ARG A 89 21.17 15.19 -4.16
C ARG A 89 21.47 13.85 -4.84
N PHE A 90 22.61 13.22 -4.53
CA PHE A 90 22.95 11.90 -5.06
C PHE A 90 21.93 10.83 -4.63
N ALA A 91 21.43 10.90 -3.41
CA ALA A 91 20.36 10.02 -2.96
C ALA A 91 19.10 10.14 -3.84
N VAL A 92 18.68 11.37 -4.18
CA VAL A 92 17.48 11.59 -5.01
C VAL A 92 17.73 11.28 -6.48
N GLU A 93 18.84 11.72 -7.06
CA GLU A 93 19.10 11.63 -8.50
C GLU A 93 19.80 10.32 -8.89
N GLY A 94 20.81 9.91 -8.12
CA GLY A 94 21.62 8.71 -8.36
C GLY A 94 20.96 7.44 -7.83
N LEU A 95 20.49 7.46 -6.59
CA LEU A 95 19.82 6.30 -5.96
C LEU A 95 18.30 6.30 -6.15
N ARG A 96 17.75 7.32 -6.82
CA ARG A 96 16.30 7.49 -7.08
C ARG A 96 15.45 7.52 -5.80
N TRP A 97 15.98 8.05 -4.71
CA TRP A 97 15.21 8.24 -3.48
C TRP A 97 14.10 9.27 -3.70
N PRO A 98 12.91 9.09 -3.11
CA PRO A 98 11.89 10.13 -3.08
C PRO A 98 12.46 11.44 -2.49
N PRO A 99 12.16 12.62 -3.05
CA PRO A 99 12.68 13.89 -2.53
C PRO A 99 12.33 14.16 -1.06
N CYS A 100 11.22 13.58 -0.58
CA CYS A 100 10.82 13.66 0.81
C CYS A 100 11.82 12.95 1.73
N ASP A 101 12.52 11.91 1.26
CA ASP A 101 13.42 11.06 2.04
C ASP A 101 14.88 11.48 2.00
N ALA A 102 15.22 12.49 1.19
CA ALA A 102 16.55 13.11 1.19
C ALA A 102 17.08 13.45 2.60
N PRO A 103 16.27 13.91 3.59
CA PRO A 103 16.75 14.15 4.95
C PRO A 103 17.35 12.93 5.66
N PHE A 104 17.01 11.69 5.27
CA PHE A 104 17.61 10.48 5.85
C PHE A 104 19.10 10.35 5.54
N THR A 105 19.62 11.04 4.52
CA THR A 105 21.07 11.07 4.25
C THR A 105 21.88 11.62 5.42
N SER A 106 21.29 12.54 6.22
CA SER A 106 21.93 13.03 7.46
C SER A 106 22.04 11.97 8.55
N HIS A 107 21.11 11.02 8.57
CA HIS A 107 21.09 9.92 9.53
C HIS A 107 22.04 8.82 9.09
N VAL A 108 22.03 8.48 7.80
CA VAL A 108 22.99 7.54 7.19
C VAL A 108 24.42 8.04 7.41
N ALA A 109 24.69 9.32 7.12
CA ALA A 109 26.02 9.90 7.33
C ALA A 109 26.46 9.83 8.81
N ALA A 110 25.54 10.03 9.75
CA ALA A 110 25.83 9.90 11.18
C ALA A 110 26.16 8.45 11.58
N VAL A 111 25.43 7.46 11.06
CA VAL A 111 25.71 6.03 11.30
C VAL A 111 27.06 5.63 10.70
N LEU A 112 27.31 6.00 9.45
CA LEU A 112 28.59 5.70 8.78
C LEU A 112 29.77 6.37 9.49
N ALA A 113 29.58 7.59 10.02
CA ALA A 113 30.61 8.28 10.79
C ALA A 113 30.87 7.61 12.14
N ALA A 114 29.81 7.18 12.83
CA ALA A 114 29.94 6.44 14.09
C ALA A 114 30.59 5.06 13.92
N ALA A 115 30.57 4.50 12.71
CA ALA A 115 31.22 3.26 12.34
C ALA A 115 32.59 3.46 11.66
N GLU A 116 33.10 4.70 11.60
CA GLU A 116 34.39 5.05 10.97
C GLU A 116 34.50 4.68 9.48
N VAL A 117 33.36 4.53 8.81
CA VAL A 117 33.27 4.33 7.36
C VAL A 117 33.51 5.67 6.65
N VAL A 118 32.99 6.76 7.21
CA VAL A 118 33.18 8.13 6.71
C VAL A 118 33.70 9.06 7.81
N ALA A 119 34.56 10.00 7.45
CA ALA A 119 34.96 11.11 8.32
C ALA A 119 33.96 12.26 8.17
N TRP A 120 33.69 12.98 9.25
CA TRP A 120 32.87 14.19 9.26
C TRP A 120 33.77 15.42 9.51
N ASN A 121 33.50 16.53 8.84
CA ASN A 121 34.29 17.77 8.98
C ASN A 121 34.06 18.54 10.30
N HIS A 122 33.29 18.00 11.25
CA HIS A 122 32.98 18.59 12.56
C HIS A 122 32.30 19.98 12.52
N ARG A 123 31.79 20.42 11.37
CA ARG A 123 31.13 21.73 11.24
C ARG A 123 29.64 21.64 11.54
N LYS A 124 29.10 22.62 12.28
CA LYS A 124 27.67 22.72 12.62
C LYS A 124 26.79 23.12 11.42
N ARG A 125 27.34 23.88 10.48
CA ARG A 125 26.77 24.28 9.17
C ARG A 125 27.71 23.83 8.06
N ASP A 126 27.20 23.61 6.86
CA ASP A 126 27.99 23.12 5.71
C ASP A 126 28.71 21.80 6.00
N GLN A 127 27.96 20.84 6.55
CA GLN A 127 28.44 19.50 6.83
C GLN A 127 28.95 18.84 5.55
N ALA A 128 30.13 18.24 5.65
CA ALA A 128 30.74 17.45 4.60
C ALA A 128 31.36 16.18 5.17
N PHE A 129 31.43 15.16 4.33
CA PHE A 129 31.88 13.82 4.67
C PHE A 129 32.90 13.31 3.66
N ARG A 130 33.88 12.55 4.14
CA ARG A 130 34.91 11.91 3.31
C ARG A 130 34.89 10.41 3.55
N LEU A 131 35.01 9.60 2.50
CA LEU A 131 35.15 8.16 2.66
C LEU A 131 36.49 7.84 3.34
N VAL A 132 36.46 7.04 4.41
CA VAL A 132 37.66 6.58 5.14
C VAL A 132 37.90 5.10 4.85
N SER A 133 36.84 4.30 4.91
CA SER A 133 36.86 2.89 4.57
C SER A 133 35.55 2.51 3.92
N PRO A 134 35.54 1.75 2.81
CA PRO A 134 34.31 1.25 2.21
C PRO A 134 33.73 0.03 2.96
N ASP A 135 34.38 -0.44 4.03
CA ASP A 135 34.00 -1.65 4.74
C ASP A 135 32.74 -1.45 5.61
N LEU A 136 31.60 -1.89 5.07
CA LEU A 136 30.31 -1.86 5.75
C LEU A 136 30.18 -2.88 6.90
N ALA A 137 31.09 -3.85 7.04
CA ALA A 137 31.09 -4.74 8.21
C ALA A 137 31.27 -3.95 9.52
N ARG A 138 31.96 -2.80 9.46
CA ARG A 138 32.13 -1.87 10.58
C ARG A 138 30.81 -1.31 11.10
N VAL A 139 29.83 -1.08 10.22
CA VAL A 139 28.49 -0.60 10.62
C VAL A 139 27.79 -1.63 11.48
N ARG A 140 27.87 -2.91 11.09
CA ARG A 140 27.30 -4.02 11.84
C ARG A 140 28.02 -4.24 13.18
N ALA A 141 29.36 -4.25 13.17
CA ALA A 141 30.15 -4.35 14.39
C ALA A 141 29.81 -3.22 15.39
N ARG A 142 29.64 -1.99 14.89
CA ARG A 142 29.22 -0.86 15.71
C ARG A 142 27.80 -1.04 16.28
N TYR A 143 26.88 -1.54 15.48
CA TYR A 143 25.52 -1.84 15.92
C TYR A 143 25.49 -2.90 17.03
N GLU A 144 26.21 -4.00 16.85
CA GLU A 144 26.30 -5.10 17.83
C GLU A 144 26.93 -4.64 19.15
N ALA A 145 27.99 -3.81 19.08
CA ALA A 145 28.60 -3.22 20.26
C ALA A 145 27.61 -2.32 21.05
N LEU A 146 26.85 -1.48 20.35
CA LEU A 146 25.84 -0.62 20.99
C LEU A 146 24.68 -1.43 21.58
N ARG A 147 24.27 -2.51 20.92
CA ARG A 147 23.24 -3.42 21.43
C ARG A 147 23.72 -4.13 22.70
N ALA A 148 24.97 -4.60 22.72
CA ALA A 148 25.57 -5.24 23.90
C ALA A 148 25.68 -4.27 25.09
N GLN A 149 26.08 -3.01 24.84
CA GLN A 149 26.12 -1.96 25.86
C GLN A 149 24.73 -1.65 26.43
N ALA A 150 23.70 -1.58 25.57
CA ALA A 150 22.32 -1.37 26.01
C ALA A 150 21.77 -2.56 26.81
N ALA A 151 22.13 -3.79 26.44
CA ALA A 151 21.75 -5.00 27.17
C ALA A 151 22.43 -5.10 28.55
N ALA A 152 23.72 -4.76 28.63
CA ALA A 152 24.46 -4.69 29.90
C ALA A 152 23.86 -3.64 30.84
N ALA A 153 23.54 -2.44 30.33
CA ALA A 153 22.88 -1.39 31.10
C ALA A 153 21.45 -1.73 31.58
N ALA A 154 20.81 -2.74 30.97
CA ALA A 154 19.49 -3.23 31.39
C ALA A 154 19.55 -4.39 32.42
N GLY A 155 20.71 -5.07 32.52
CA GLY A 155 20.92 -6.20 33.43
C GLY A 155 21.51 -5.84 34.80
N GLU A 156 22.17 -4.68 34.92
CA GLU A 156 22.65 -4.17 36.22
C GLU A 156 21.55 -3.41 36.94
N GLY A 157 20.94 -4.06 37.94
CA GLY A 157 19.96 -3.46 38.84
C GLY A 157 20.53 -2.27 39.60
N THR A 158 20.33 -1.06 39.07
CA THR A 158 20.47 0.19 39.82
C THR A 158 19.07 0.71 40.12
N PRO A 159 18.68 0.93 41.40
CA PRO A 159 17.39 1.51 41.71
C PRO A 159 17.33 2.92 41.09
N ARG A 160 16.35 3.13 40.20
CA ARG A 160 16.08 4.44 39.61
C ARG A 160 15.85 5.46 40.73
N GLN A 161 16.77 6.41 40.90
CA GLN A 161 16.47 7.63 41.63
C GLN A 161 15.34 8.38 40.91
N PRO A 162 14.39 8.99 41.65
CA PRO A 162 13.32 9.76 41.03
C PRO A 162 13.91 11.00 40.34
N GLU A 163 13.56 11.21 39.07
CA GLU A 163 13.83 12.46 38.36
C GLU A 163 13.27 13.66 39.17
N PRO A 164 13.98 14.80 39.21
CA PRO A 164 13.45 16.00 39.84
C PRO A 164 12.15 16.42 39.13
N PRO A 165 11.13 16.89 39.87
CA PRO A 165 9.82 17.16 39.29
C PRO A 165 9.92 18.25 38.22
N ALA A 166 9.48 17.92 37.01
CA ALA A 166 9.26 18.90 35.96
C ALA A 166 8.31 20.01 36.46
N PRO A 167 8.51 21.28 36.06
CA PRO A 167 7.66 22.39 36.50
C PRO A 167 6.18 22.06 36.22
N PRO A 168 5.26 22.47 37.12
CA PRO A 168 3.90 21.96 37.14
C PRO A 168 3.19 22.26 35.82
N ARG A 169 3.04 21.24 34.99
CA ARG A 169 2.11 21.26 33.87
C ARG A 169 0.72 21.30 34.48
N ARG A 170 -0.04 22.36 34.18
CA ARG A 170 -1.46 22.46 34.51
C ARG A 170 -2.14 21.14 34.13
N ARG A 171 -2.52 20.34 35.13
CA ARG A 171 -3.24 19.08 34.92
C ARG A 171 -4.61 19.46 34.35
N ARG A 172 -4.88 19.11 33.10
CA ARG A 172 -6.26 19.01 32.64
C ARG A 172 -6.95 17.95 33.51
N PRO A 173 -8.21 18.14 33.92
CA PRO A 173 -8.94 17.14 34.70
C PRO A 173 -8.86 15.79 33.98
N GLY A 174 -8.64 14.72 34.75
CA GLY A 174 -8.36 13.38 34.26
C GLY A 174 -9.52 12.83 33.43
N GLY A 175 -9.48 13.05 32.13
CA GLY A 175 -10.20 12.22 31.18
C GLY A 175 -9.52 10.87 31.11
N GLN A 176 -10.27 9.78 31.32
CA GLN A 176 -9.86 8.46 30.86
C GLN A 176 -9.33 8.59 29.43
N LEU A 177 -8.13 8.06 29.15
CA LEU A 177 -7.71 7.91 27.77
C LEU A 177 -8.80 7.11 27.05
N PRO A 178 -9.23 7.53 25.85
CA PRO A 178 -10.21 6.76 25.10
C PRO A 178 -9.71 5.33 24.97
N PRO A 179 -10.59 4.33 25.12
CA PRO A 179 -10.19 2.93 25.06
C PRO A 179 -9.40 2.69 23.77
N GLN A 180 -8.25 2.01 23.89
CA GLN A 180 -7.48 1.64 22.71
C GLN A 180 -8.32 0.69 21.86
N VAL A 181 -8.59 1.08 20.62
CA VAL A 181 -9.28 0.23 19.65
C VAL A 181 -8.28 -0.84 19.19
N ASP A 182 -8.55 -2.09 19.55
CA ASP A 182 -7.85 -3.23 18.95
C ASP A 182 -8.47 -3.53 17.58
N LEU A 183 -7.74 -3.16 16.53
CA LEU A 183 -8.17 -3.34 15.15
C LEU A 183 -8.33 -4.83 14.79
N TYR A 184 -7.45 -5.70 15.30
CA TYR A 184 -7.51 -7.13 15.02
C TYR A 184 -8.76 -7.73 15.66
N ALA A 185 -9.00 -7.44 16.94
CA ALA A 185 -10.21 -7.90 17.63
C ALA A 185 -11.49 -7.39 16.94
N ARG A 186 -11.49 -6.12 16.50
CA ARG A 186 -12.62 -5.54 15.76
C ARG A 186 -12.88 -6.25 14.44
N PHE A 187 -11.84 -6.52 13.64
CA PHE A 187 -12.03 -7.19 12.35
C PHE A 187 -12.41 -8.67 12.50
N ARG A 188 -11.89 -9.37 13.52
CA ARG A 188 -12.35 -10.72 13.86
C ARG A 188 -13.82 -10.73 14.26
N ALA A 189 -14.27 -9.74 15.04
CA ALA A 189 -15.68 -9.59 15.38
C ALA A 189 -16.55 -9.31 14.13
N LEU A 190 -16.11 -8.45 13.22
CA LEU A 190 -16.78 -8.20 11.94
C LEU A 190 -16.84 -9.46 11.06
N ASN A 191 -15.78 -10.25 11.05
CA ASN A 191 -15.73 -11.51 10.31
C ASN A 191 -16.74 -12.52 10.86
N ARG A 192 -16.82 -12.67 12.19
CA ARG A 192 -17.86 -13.49 12.84
C ARG A 192 -19.27 -12.97 12.57
N GLN A 193 -19.47 -11.65 12.56
CA GLN A 193 -20.76 -11.04 12.21
C GLN A 193 -21.15 -11.37 10.77
N LEU A 194 -20.24 -11.19 9.81
CA LEU A 194 -20.48 -11.52 8.40
C LEU A 194 -20.87 -12.99 8.25
N ARG A 195 -20.19 -13.90 8.95
CA ARG A 195 -20.53 -15.33 8.96
C ARG A 195 -21.93 -15.61 9.50
N ALA A 196 -22.28 -15.01 10.63
CA ALA A 196 -23.60 -15.18 11.22
C ALA A 196 -24.70 -14.66 10.29
N GLU A 197 -24.48 -13.52 9.63
CA GLU A 197 -25.42 -12.96 8.65
C GLU A 197 -25.58 -13.88 7.43
N ILE A 198 -24.48 -14.43 6.88
CA ILE A 198 -24.49 -15.40 5.78
C ILE A 198 -25.27 -16.68 6.16
N GLU A 199 -25.04 -17.20 7.36
CA GLU A 199 -25.73 -18.39 7.86
C GLU A 199 -27.24 -18.11 7.98
N SER A 200 -27.62 -16.97 8.57
CA SER A 200 -29.03 -16.61 8.79
C SER A 200 -29.86 -16.48 7.51
N VAL A 201 -29.24 -16.17 6.37
CA VAL A 201 -29.94 -16.06 5.08
C VAL A 201 -29.96 -17.38 4.30
N SER A 202 -29.33 -18.44 4.83
CA SER A 202 -29.19 -19.74 4.16
C SER A 202 -30.42 -20.66 4.31
N ASP A 203 -31.44 -20.24 5.05
CA ASP A 203 -32.66 -21.01 5.39
C ASP A 203 -33.78 -21.03 4.32
N GLY A 204 -33.52 -20.53 3.09
CA GLY A 204 -34.49 -20.55 1.98
C GLY A 204 -34.71 -21.92 1.32
N ARG A 205 -35.85 -22.13 0.62
CA ARG A 205 -36.15 -23.41 -0.08
C ARG A 205 -35.54 -23.54 -1.49
N HIS A 206 -35.10 -22.45 -2.13
CA HIS A 206 -34.57 -22.46 -3.51
C HIS A 206 -33.07 -22.09 -3.57
N PRO A 207 -32.20 -22.88 -4.23
CA PRO A 207 -30.75 -22.61 -4.30
C PRO A 207 -30.35 -21.28 -4.94
N LEU A 208 -31.06 -20.82 -5.97
CA LEU A 208 -30.82 -19.53 -6.64
C LEU A 208 -31.01 -18.36 -5.66
N ASP A 209 -32.11 -18.38 -4.92
CA ASP A 209 -32.45 -17.39 -3.89
C ASP A 209 -31.42 -17.40 -2.73
N LYS A 210 -30.80 -18.54 -2.42
CA LYS A 210 -29.70 -18.61 -1.43
C LYS A 210 -28.44 -17.88 -1.90
N GLY A 211 -28.05 -18.05 -3.17
CA GLY A 211 -26.87 -17.41 -3.74
C GLY A 211 -27.00 -15.89 -3.69
N GLU A 212 -28.10 -15.38 -4.24
CA GLU A 212 -28.35 -13.94 -4.33
C GLU A 212 -28.43 -13.26 -2.95
N ARG A 213 -29.02 -13.93 -1.96
CA ARG A 213 -29.06 -13.43 -0.57
C ARG A 213 -27.66 -13.36 0.04
N ARG A 214 -26.83 -14.39 -0.15
CA ARG A 214 -25.44 -14.41 0.34
C ARG A 214 -24.62 -13.30 -0.28
N GLU A 215 -24.74 -13.09 -1.59
CA GLU A 215 -24.12 -11.96 -2.27
C GLU A 215 -24.61 -10.61 -1.73
N ALA A 216 -25.92 -10.47 -1.47
CA ALA A 216 -26.51 -9.25 -0.91
C ALA A 216 -25.94 -8.93 0.47
N VAL A 217 -25.73 -9.94 1.32
CA VAL A 217 -25.08 -9.79 2.63
C VAL A 217 -23.64 -9.29 2.45
N VAL A 218 -22.85 -9.87 1.54
CA VAL A 218 -21.48 -9.41 1.29
C VAL A 218 -21.46 -7.99 0.73
N ARG A 219 -22.37 -7.63 -0.19
CA ARG A 219 -22.53 -6.25 -0.67
C ARG A 219 -22.84 -5.28 0.47
N ALA A 220 -23.81 -5.61 1.32
CA ALA A 220 -24.19 -4.78 2.46
C ALA A 220 -23.03 -4.60 3.45
N PHE A 221 -22.27 -5.68 3.68
CA PHE A 221 -21.07 -5.64 4.51
C PHE A 221 -20.00 -4.70 3.94
N LEU A 222 -19.67 -4.82 2.65
CA LEU A 222 -18.69 -3.94 2.00
C LEU A 222 -19.13 -2.47 1.99
N ARG A 223 -20.42 -2.19 1.77
CA ARG A 223 -20.99 -0.83 1.84
C ARG A 223 -20.73 -0.16 3.20
N ARG A 224 -20.78 -0.90 4.29
CA ARG A 224 -20.55 -0.39 5.66
C ARG A 224 -19.08 -0.08 5.93
N LEU A 225 -18.15 -0.76 5.27
CA LEU A 225 -16.71 -0.59 5.49
C LEU A 225 -16.06 0.40 4.54
N LEU A 226 -16.55 0.51 3.31
CA LEU A 226 -15.94 1.32 2.27
C LEU A 226 -16.30 2.80 2.41
N PRO A 227 -15.39 3.72 2.00
CA PRO A 227 -15.65 5.14 2.08
C PRO A 227 -16.76 5.58 1.11
N PRO A 228 -17.48 6.68 1.37
CA PRO A 228 -18.63 7.11 0.57
C PRO A 228 -18.37 7.35 -0.92
N ARG A 229 -17.11 7.60 -1.31
CA ARG A 229 -16.69 7.73 -2.72
C ARG A 229 -16.73 6.42 -3.50
N VAL A 230 -16.92 5.28 -2.83
CA VAL A 230 -17.02 3.96 -3.43
C VAL A 230 -18.49 3.52 -3.39
N ARG A 231 -19.13 3.50 -4.56
CA ARG A 231 -20.46 2.92 -4.75
C ARG A 231 -20.32 1.40 -4.85
N VAL A 232 -21.17 0.66 -4.13
CA VAL A 232 -21.23 -0.80 -4.20
C VAL A 232 -22.53 -1.22 -4.88
N ALA A 233 -22.42 -1.82 -6.06
CA ALA A 233 -23.55 -2.24 -6.89
C ALA A 233 -23.44 -3.73 -7.26
N ARG A 234 -24.53 -4.30 -7.78
CA ARG A 234 -24.55 -5.53 -8.58
C ARG A 234 -24.83 -5.11 -10.02
N GLY A 235 -24.30 -5.82 -11.01
CA GLY A 235 -24.73 -5.63 -12.40
C GLY A 235 -23.63 -5.76 -13.43
N GLU A 236 -23.78 -5.07 -14.55
CA GLU A 236 -22.94 -5.24 -15.74
C GLU A 236 -22.06 -4.02 -15.97
N ILE A 237 -20.90 -4.27 -16.56
CA ILE A 237 -19.97 -3.25 -17.01
C ILE A 237 -20.19 -3.06 -18.50
N TYR A 238 -20.43 -1.83 -18.93
CA TYR A 238 -20.60 -1.48 -20.34
C TYR A 238 -19.44 -0.61 -20.80
N ALA A 239 -18.88 -0.91 -21.97
CA ALA A 239 -17.77 -0.17 -22.55
C ALA A 239 -18.21 0.66 -23.77
N GLU A 240 -17.40 1.66 -24.14
CA GLU A 240 -17.59 2.43 -25.37
C GLU A 240 -17.67 1.55 -26.62
N SER A 241 -17.01 0.38 -26.62
CA SER A 241 -17.06 -0.61 -27.72
C SER A 241 -18.46 -1.22 -27.94
N GLN A 242 -19.45 -0.84 -27.13
CA GLN A 242 -20.78 -1.44 -27.09
C GLN A 242 -20.80 -2.90 -26.61
N GLU A 243 -19.73 -3.32 -25.96
CA GLU A 243 -19.61 -4.63 -25.31
C GLU A 243 -20.00 -4.52 -23.82
N SER A 244 -20.68 -5.55 -23.33
CA SER A 244 -21.00 -5.73 -21.91
C SER A 244 -20.19 -6.86 -21.29
N SER A 245 -19.89 -6.75 -20.00
CA SER A 245 -19.48 -7.90 -19.20
C SER A 245 -20.69 -8.80 -18.89
N PRO A 246 -20.46 -10.05 -18.47
CA PRO A 246 -21.46 -10.77 -17.68
C PRO A 246 -21.86 -9.96 -16.44
N GLN A 247 -22.98 -10.33 -15.83
CA GLN A 247 -23.37 -9.79 -14.53
C GLN A 247 -22.32 -10.15 -13.47
N VAL A 248 -21.90 -9.14 -12.71
CA VAL A 248 -20.93 -9.26 -11.62
C VAL A 248 -21.65 -9.06 -10.30
N ASP A 249 -21.40 -9.96 -9.34
CA ASP A 249 -22.07 -9.95 -8.03
C ASP A 249 -21.84 -8.65 -7.27
N ILE A 250 -20.62 -8.12 -7.31
CA ILE A 250 -20.22 -6.89 -6.63
C ILE A 250 -19.30 -6.04 -7.51
N LEU A 251 -19.80 -4.88 -7.89
CA LEU A 251 -19.04 -3.81 -8.54
C LEU A 251 -18.74 -2.72 -7.52
N LEU A 252 -17.47 -2.33 -7.44
CA LEU A 252 -17.02 -1.16 -6.68
C LEU A 252 -16.71 -0.05 -7.66
N CYS A 253 -17.57 0.96 -7.70
CA CYS A 253 -17.50 2.04 -8.67
C CYS A 253 -17.21 3.38 -8.01
N ASP A 254 -16.68 4.32 -8.80
CA ASP A 254 -16.64 5.72 -8.42
C ASP A 254 -18.06 6.25 -8.22
N ALA A 255 -18.38 6.70 -7.00
CA ALA A 255 -19.69 7.27 -6.70
C ALA A 255 -19.98 8.56 -7.48
N HIS A 256 -18.94 9.27 -7.94
CA HIS A 256 -19.06 10.48 -8.75
C HIS A 256 -19.35 10.23 -10.22
N ALA A 257 -19.19 9.00 -10.71
CA ALA A 257 -19.50 8.66 -12.09
C ALA A 257 -21.03 8.44 -12.28
N PRO A 258 -21.57 8.75 -13.47
CA PRO A 258 -22.96 8.46 -13.79
C PRO A 258 -23.18 6.94 -13.91
N VAL A 259 -24.35 6.49 -13.45
CA VAL A 259 -24.88 5.15 -13.77
C VAL A 259 -25.57 5.25 -15.14
N LEU A 260 -25.34 4.28 -16.02
CA LEU A 260 -25.91 4.32 -17.38
C LEU A 260 -27.36 3.83 -17.38
N VAL A 261 -27.63 2.75 -16.65
CA VAL A 261 -28.97 2.22 -16.41
C VAL A 261 -29.06 1.77 -14.96
N GLU A 262 -30.12 2.19 -14.27
CA GLU A 262 -30.41 1.77 -12.91
C GLU A 262 -31.71 0.96 -12.92
N ALA A 263 -31.63 -0.27 -12.41
CA ALA A 263 -32.77 -1.15 -12.16
C ALA A 263 -32.84 -1.46 -10.65
N GLU A 264 -33.92 -2.11 -10.20
CA GLU A 264 -34.20 -2.33 -8.77
C GLU A 264 -33.06 -3.06 -8.04
N ASP A 265 -32.49 -4.10 -8.65
CA ASP A 265 -31.44 -4.94 -8.06
C ASP A 265 -30.15 -5.03 -8.87
N SER A 266 -30.03 -4.26 -9.95
CA SER A 266 -28.89 -4.31 -10.87
C SER A 266 -28.64 -2.94 -11.53
N ALA A 267 -27.39 -2.65 -11.86
CA ALA A 267 -27.02 -1.44 -12.57
C ALA A 267 -26.11 -1.76 -13.76
N ILE A 268 -26.25 -0.98 -14.84
CA ILE A 268 -25.27 -0.94 -15.91
C ILE A 268 -24.38 0.27 -15.66
N VAL A 269 -23.09 0.02 -15.47
CA VAL A 269 -22.10 1.04 -15.18
C VAL A 269 -21.07 1.15 -16.29
N ALA A 270 -20.55 2.35 -16.51
CA ALA A 270 -19.51 2.57 -17.50
C ALA A 270 -18.17 1.97 -17.04
N ALA A 271 -17.42 1.34 -17.94
CA ALA A 271 -16.14 0.67 -17.65
C ALA A 271 -15.12 1.59 -16.94
N GLU A 272 -15.15 2.89 -17.20
CA GLU A 272 -14.30 3.92 -16.58
C GLU A 272 -14.59 4.11 -15.09
N SER A 273 -15.83 3.85 -14.67
CA SER A 273 -16.26 4.03 -13.28
C SER A 273 -15.84 2.88 -12.38
N VAL A 274 -15.49 1.72 -12.94
CA VAL A 274 -15.27 0.49 -12.18
C VAL A 274 -13.85 0.45 -11.62
N TRP A 275 -13.75 0.39 -10.29
CA TRP A 275 -12.48 0.24 -9.57
C TRP A 275 -12.21 -1.21 -9.19
N ALA A 276 -13.25 -1.98 -8.88
CA ALA A 276 -13.14 -3.41 -8.65
C ALA A 276 -14.39 -4.18 -9.09
N ALA A 277 -14.18 -5.45 -9.44
CA ALA A 277 -15.21 -6.45 -9.74
C ALA A 277 -14.95 -7.68 -8.86
N ILE A 278 -15.97 -8.16 -8.15
CA ILE A 278 -15.83 -9.24 -7.18
C ILE A 278 -16.94 -10.26 -7.39
N GLU A 279 -16.54 -11.53 -7.51
CA GLU A 279 -17.44 -12.70 -7.55
C GLU A 279 -17.53 -13.33 -6.16
N VAL A 280 -18.72 -13.76 -5.75
CA VAL A 280 -18.96 -14.44 -4.48
C VAL A 280 -19.35 -15.88 -4.77
N LYS A 281 -18.59 -16.83 -4.24
CA LYS A 281 -18.91 -18.25 -4.37
C LYS A 281 -19.12 -18.86 -2.99
N PRO A 282 -20.16 -19.70 -2.80
CA PRO A 282 -20.35 -20.40 -1.54
C PRO A 282 -19.15 -21.29 -1.25
N LEU A 283 -18.76 -22.13 -2.22
CA LEU A 283 -17.59 -22.99 -2.16
C LEU A 283 -16.82 -22.89 -3.47
N LEU A 284 -15.50 -22.76 -3.38
CA LEU A 284 -14.62 -22.53 -4.52
C LEU A 284 -13.90 -23.81 -4.94
N ARG A 285 -14.58 -24.72 -5.66
CA ARG A 285 -13.88 -25.84 -6.33
C ARG A 285 -13.32 -25.37 -7.68
N ARG A 286 -12.62 -26.28 -8.36
CA ARG A 286 -11.88 -25.98 -9.60
C ARG A 286 -12.78 -25.39 -10.69
N ALA A 287 -13.98 -25.93 -10.88
CA ALA A 287 -14.91 -25.45 -11.90
C ALA A 287 -15.45 -24.05 -11.57
N GLU A 288 -15.86 -23.84 -10.32
CA GLU A 288 -16.40 -22.57 -9.83
C GLU A 288 -15.34 -21.47 -9.86
N LEU A 289 -14.07 -21.79 -9.56
CA LEU A 289 -12.95 -20.87 -9.71
C LEU A 289 -12.68 -20.53 -11.18
N ALA A 290 -12.69 -21.52 -12.08
CA ALA A 290 -12.47 -21.29 -13.51
C ALA A 290 -13.56 -20.40 -14.11
N GLU A 291 -14.83 -20.61 -13.74
CA GLU A 291 -15.97 -19.80 -14.14
C GLU A 291 -15.83 -18.35 -13.64
N ALA A 292 -15.58 -18.16 -12.35
CA ALA A 292 -15.40 -16.83 -11.75
C ALA A 292 -14.22 -16.08 -12.39
N VAL A 293 -13.09 -16.77 -12.63
CA VAL A 293 -11.93 -16.20 -13.32
C VAL A 293 -12.29 -15.79 -14.74
N ALA A 294 -13.06 -16.58 -15.48
CA ALA A 294 -13.47 -16.26 -16.84
C ALA A 294 -14.38 -15.01 -16.88
N ALA A 295 -15.37 -14.93 -15.99
CA ALA A 295 -16.27 -13.78 -15.87
C ALA A 295 -15.50 -12.49 -15.51
N LEU A 296 -14.64 -12.55 -14.48
CA LEU A 296 -13.82 -11.41 -14.05
C LEU A 296 -12.80 -11.00 -15.11
N ARG A 297 -12.29 -11.96 -15.89
CA ARG A 297 -11.39 -11.68 -17.01
C ARG A 297 -12.12 -10.91 -18.12
N ALA A 298 -13.34 -11.30 -18.46
CA ALA A 298 -14.17 -10.57 -19.42
C ALA A 298 -14.44 -9.14 -18.93
N ALA A 299 -14.81 -8.97 -17.66
CA ALA A 299 -14.98 -7.66 -17.03
C ALA A 299 -13.70 -6.80 -17.08
N LYS A 300 -12.53 -7.38 -16.75
CA LYS A 300 -11.23 -6.68 -16.73
C LYS A 300 -10.69 -6.36 -18.14
N ALA A 301 -11.14 -7.10 -19.16
CA ALA A 301 -10.76 -6.87 -20.55
C ALA A 301 -11.43 -5.64 -21.17
N LEU A 302 -12.59 -5.22 -20.66
CA LEU A 302 -13.29 -4.01 -21.10
C LEU A 302 -12.40 -2.78 -20.89
N ARG A 303 -12.08 -2.10 -21.99
CA ARG A 303 -11.14 -0.97 -22.00
C ARG A 303 -11.87 0.33 -21.67
N PRO A 304 -11.48 1.06 -20.60
CA PRO A 304 -12.08 2.35 -20.29
C PRO A 304 -11.67 3.43 -21.31
N SER A 305 -12.63 4.26 -21.69
CA SER A 305 -12.48 5.47 -22.49
C SER A 305 -12.87 6.73 -21.70
N CYS A 306 -11.85 7.37 -21.13
CA CYS A 306 -12.06 8.54 -20.28
C CYS A 306 -12.29 9.83 -21.09
N LEU A 307 -13.24 10.67 -20.66
CA LEU A 307 -13.50 12.02 -21.21
C LEU A 307 -12.23 12.87 -21.37
N PHE A 308 -11.36 12.80 -20.37
CA PHE A 308 -10.11 13.52 -20.34
C PHE A 308 -8.96 12.52 -20.35
N ARG A 309 -8.37 12.28 -21.51
CA ARG A 309 -7.04 11.69 -21.60
C ARG A 309 -6.01 12.81 -21.47
N PRO A 310 -5.19 12.82 -20.40
CA PRO A 310 -4.07 13.75 -20.32
C PRO A 310 -3.21 13.57 -21.57
N ARG A 311 -2.97 14.64 -22.33
CA ARG A 311 -2.01 14.61 -23.44
C ARG A 311 -0.61 14.93 -22.91
N GLY A 312 0.39 14.27 -23.48
CA GLY A 312 1.78 14.64 -23.25
C GLY A 312 2.12 15.97 -23.91
N HIS A 313 3.34 16.45 -23.67
CA HIS A 313 3.79 17.74 -24.21
C HIS A 313 3.79 17.78 -25.74
N ARG A 314 3.81 16.62 -26.43
CA ARG A 314 3.76 16.52 -27.89
C ARG A 314 2.36 16.14 -28.42
N GLY A 315 1.33 16.20 -27.57
CA GLY A 315 -0.06 15.90 -27.96
C GLY A 315 -0.43 14.41 -27.94
N GLU A 316 0.50 13.53 -27.62
CA GLU A 316 0.28 12.08 -27.51
C GLU A 316 -0.63 11.73 -26.32
N PRO A 317 -1.58 10.78 -26.45
CA PRO A 317 -2.37 10.33 -25.31
C PRO A 317 -1.47 9.70 -24.23
N ARG A 318 -1.52 10.21 -23.00
CA ARG A 318 -0.88 9.50 -21.86
C ARG A 318 -1.70 8.26 -21.50
N PRO A 319 -1.06 7.24 -20.88
CA PRO A 319 -1.75 6.09 -20.34
C PRO A 319 -2.91 6.51 -19.44
N VAL A 320 -3.99 5.72 -19.46
CA VAL A 320 -5.13 5.91 -18.56
C VAL A 320 -4.60 5.99 -17.11
N PRO A 321 -4.97 7.03 -16.34
CA PRO A 321 -4.44 7.24 -15.00
C PRO A 321 -4.66 6.08 -14.01
N ASN A 322 -5.67 5.25 -14.25
CA ASN A 322 -6.02 4.11 -13.41
C ASN A 322 -5.49 2.81 -14.01
N PRO A 323 -5.02 1.86 -13.17
CA PRO A 323 -4.78 0.49 -13.61
C PRO A 323 -6.09 -0.21 -14.03
N PRO A 324 -6.04 -1.41 -14.63
CA PRO A 324 -7.23 -2.24 -14.81
C PRO A 324 -8.03 -2.42 -13.51
N ALA A 325 -9.34 -2.71 -13.61
CA ALA A 325 -10.17 -2.96 -12.44
C ALA A 325 -9.57 -4.09 -11.59
N PHE A 326 -9.60 -3.93 -10.26
CA PHE A 326 -9.17 -4.97 -9.34
C PHE A 326 -10.19 -6.11 -9.35
N THR A 327 -9.75 -7.34 -9.58
CA THR A 327 -10.62 -8.51 -9.64
C THR A 327 -10.39 -9.42 -8.45
N ALA A 328 -11.47 -9.80 -7.78
CA ALA A 328 -11.40 -10.70 -6.64
C ALA A 328 -12.49 -11.77 -6.62
N VAL A 329 -12.20 -12.90 -5.99
CA VAL A 329 -13.21 -13.91 -5.66
C VAL A 329 -13.29 -14.04 -4.14
N VAL A 330 -14.50 -14.08 -3.59
CA VAL A 330 -14.74 -14.33 -2.15
C VAL A 330 -15.42 -15.68 -2.00
N SER A 331 -14.73 -16.64 -1.37
CA SER A 331 -15.29 -17.94 -0.96
C SER A 331 -15.83 -17.83 0.46
N LEU A 332 -17.10 -18.18 0.66
CA LEU A 332 -17.76 -18.10 1.96
C LEU A 332 -17.49 -19.33 2.84
N GLU A 333 -17.35 -20.49 2.20
CA GLU A 333 -17.05 -21.76 2.85
C GLU A 333 -15.56 -22.11 2.74
N SER A 334 -15.15 -23.06 3.57
CA SER A 334 -13.76 -23.43 3.73
C SER A 334 -13.22 -24.25 2.57
N VAL A 335 -12.18 -23.73 1.91
CA VAL A 335 -11.33 -24.46 0.95
C VAL A 335 -9.88 -24.33 1.39
N ALA A 336 -9.07 -25.35 1.16
CA ALA A 336 -7.63 -25.30 1.46
C ALA A 336 -6.95 -24.24 0.57
N PRO A 337 -6.27 -23.23 1.13
CA PRO A 337 -5.64 -22.16 0.34
C PRO A 337 -4.65 -22.68 -0.70
N ARG A 338 -3.91 -23.76 -0.37
CA ARG A 338 -2.94 -24.36 -1.30
C ARG A 338 -3.60 -24.93 -2.58
N GLN A 339 -4.73 -25.59 -2.45
CA GLN A 339 -5.47 -26.15 -3.60
C GLN A 339 -5.94 -25.04 -4.56
N VAL A 340 -6.44 -23.94 -4.00
CA VAL A 340 -6.90 -22.78 -4.78
C VAL A 340 -5.71 -22.07 -5.44
N LEU A 341 -4.58 -21.96 -4.73
CA LEU A 341 -3.35 -21.38 -5.25
C LEU A 341 -2.83 -22.17 -6.46
N ASP A 342 -2.73 -23.49 -6.34
CA ASP A 342 -2.25 -24.38 -7.41
C ASP A 342 -3.20 -24.30 -8.63
N THR A 343 -4.51 -24.35 -8.39
CA THR A 343 -5.51 -24.23 -9.46
C THR A 343 -5.42 -22.87 -10.16
N LEU A 344 -5.25 -21.79 -9.40
CA LEU A 344 -5.14 -20.44 -9.98
C LEU A 344 -3.84 -20.29 -10.79
N HIS A 345 -2.74 -20.90 -10.34
CA HIS A 345 -1.49 -20.95 -11.08
C HIS A 345 -1.65 -21.68 -12.42
N GLU A 346 -2.38 -22.81 -12.46
CA GLU A 346 -2.71 -23.50 -13.72
C GLU A 346 -3.53 -22.61 -14.67
N LEU A 347 -4.56 -21.92 -14.15
CA LEU A 347 -5.43 -21.05 -14.94
C LEU A 347 -4.72 -19.80 -15.50
N ASP A 348 -3.60 -19.39 -14.88
CA ASP A 348 -2.79 -18.28 -15.35
C ASP A 348 -1.94 -18.62 -16.58
N GLY A 349 -1.58 -19.89 -16.79
CA GLY A 349 -0.52 -20.26 -17.74
C GLY A 349 -0.71 -19.75 -19.17
N ALA A 350 -1.96 -19.49 -19.59
CA ALA A 350 -2.32 -18.95 -20.90
C ALA A 350 -2.77 -17.47 -20.88
N THR A 351 -2.72 -16.79 -19.73
CA THR A 351 -3.38 -15.50 -19.50
C THR A 351 -2.38 -14.35 -19.42
N PRO A 352 -2.59 -13.23 -20.15
CA PRO A 352 -1.80 -12.02 -19.96
C PRO A 352 -1.87 -11.52 -18.51
N ALA A 353 -0.74 -11.09 -17.95
CA ALA A 353 -0.66 -10.62 -16.56
C ALA A 353 -1.71 -9.55 -16.19
N SER A 354 -2.04 -8.67 -17.13
CA SER A 354 -3.04 -7.60 -16.95
C SER A 354 -4.48 -8.10 -16.85
N LEU A 355 -4.72 -9.37 -17.15
CA LEU A 355 -6.01 -10.06 -17.15
C LEU A 355 -6.10 -11.20 -16.11
N CYS A 356 -5.01 -11.44 -15.37
CA CYS A 356 -5.02 -12.38 -14.26
C CYS A 356 -5.89 -11.87 -13.11
N LEU A 357 -6.46 -12.79 -12.34
CA LEU A 357 -7.19 -12.50 -11.11
C LEU A 357 -6.24 -11.92 -10.06
N ASP A 358 -6.63 -10.82 -9.41
CA ASP A 358 -5.74 -10.14 -8.46
C ASP A 358 -5.79 -10.73 -7.04
N CYS A 359 -6.95 -11.22 -6.60
CA CYS A 359 -7.13 -11.74 -5.25
C CYS A 359 -8.20 -12.83 -5.12
N VAL A 360 -7.99 -13.76 -4.18
CA VAL A 360 -9.02 -14.67 -3.67
C VAL A 360 -9.04 -14.56 -2.16
N CYS A 361 -10.20 -14.25 -1.57
CA CYS A 361 -10.43 -14.29 -0.14
C CYS A 361 -11.16 -15.59 0.21
N LEU A 362 -10.52 -16.43 1.01
CA LEU A 362 -11.11 -17.66 1.55
C LEU A 362 -11.48 -17.40 3.01
N LEU A 363 -12.76 -17.23 3.30
CA LEU A 363 -13.25 -16.83 4.62
C LEU A 363 -12.78 -17.83 5.71
N ASP A 364 -12.19 -17.31 6.79
CA ASP A 364 -11.52 -18.03 7.89
C ASP A 364 -10.39 -18.97 7.50
N ARG A 365 -9.86 -18.85 6.29
CA ARG A 365 -8.76 -19.71 5.84
C ARG A 365 -7.55 -18.89 5.47
N GLY A 366 -7.73 -17.91 4.58
CA GLY A 366 -6.60 -17.14 4.09
C GLY A 366 -6.93 -16.27 2.89
N VAL A 367 -5.88 -15.69 2.32
CA VAL A 367 -5.96 -14.89 1.10
C VAL A 367 -4.91 -15.35 0.11
N ILE A 368 -5.29 -15.38 -1.16
CA ILE A 368 -4.36 -15.54 -2.29
C ILE A 368 -4.37 -14.20 -3.04
N PHE A 369 -3.22 -13.70 -3.43
CA PHE A 369 -3.14 -12.37 -4.02
C PHE A 369 -1.91 -12.20 -4.90
N ARG A 370 -2.00 -11.23 -5.80
CA ARG A 370 -0.89 -10.75 -6.64
C ARG A 370 -0.53 -9.34 -6.24
N GLN A 371 0.37 -9.20 -5.26
CA GLN A 371 0.93 -7.90 -4.92
C GLN A 371 2.40 -7.98 -4.53
N PRO A 372 3.25 -7.07 -5.05
CA PRO A 372 4.57 -6.83 -4.52
C PRO A 372 4.43 -5.97 -3.26
N GLY A 373 4.10 -6.56 -2.10
CA GLY A 373 4.02 -5.74 -0.88
C GLY A 373 3.58 -6.43 0.41
N LEU A 374 2.58 -7.31 0.37
CA LEU A 374 2.03 -7.86 1.63
C LEU A 374 3.06 -8.72 2.41
N LEU A 375 3.94 -9.43 1.70
CA LEU A 375 4.98 -10.29 2.28
C LEU A 375 6.34 -9.58 2.43
N ALA A 376 6.47 -8.33 1.99
CA ALA A 376 7.70 -7.55 2.05
C ALA A 376 7.45 -6.26 2.84
N PRO A 377 7.61 -6.25 4.18
CA PRO A 377 7.36 -5.08 5.04
C PRO A 377 8.29 -3.88 4.76
N ALA A 378 9.13 -3.94 3.72
CA ALA A 378 10.25 -3.05 3.51
C ALA A 378 9.99 -1.85 2.60
N ARG A 379 8.97 -1.85 1.73
CA ARG A 379 8.62 -0.69 0.88
C ARG A 379 7.27 -0.92 0.21
N TRP A 380 6.34 0.00 0.41
CA TRP A 380 5.27 0.20 -0.55
C TRP A 380 5.92 0.71 -1.85
N PRO A 381 5.73 0.08 -3.02
CA PRO A 381 6.25 0.63 -4.25
C PRO A 381 5.53 1.96 -4.52
N ASP A 382 6.26 3.09 -4.52
CA ASP A 382 5.73 4.41 -4.93
C ASP A 382 5.15 4.38 -6.36
N THR A 383 5.48 3.33 -7.13
CA THR A 383 4.88 2.97 -8.40
C THR A 383 4.72 1.44 -8.48
N VAL A 384 3.50 0.93 -8.30
CA VAL A 384 3.18 -0.45 -8.70
C VAL A 384 3.13 -0.45 -10.23
N ASP A 385 4.13 -1.07 -10.87
CA ASP A 385 4.09 -1.33 -12.31
C ASP A 385 3.11 -2.47 -12.59
N TRP A 386 1.82 -2.13 -12.70
CA TRP A 386 0.72 -3.03 -13.03
C TRP A 386 0.86 -3.70 -14.41
N ARG A 387 1.90 -3.36 -15.18
CA ARG A 387 2.22 -3.98 -16.47
C ARG A 387 3.11 -5.22 -16.32
N ARG A 388 3.72 -5.43 -15.14
CA ARG A 388 4.50 -6.64 -14.83
C ARG A 388 3.67 -7.61 -14.00
N PRO A 389 3.75 -8.93 -14.26
CA PRO A 389 3.09 -9.92 -13.42
C PRO A 389 3.66 -9.82 -12.01
N ALA A 390 2.83 -9.41 -11.04
CA ALA A 390 3.17 -9.57 -9.64
C ALA A 390 3.17 -11.07 -9.30
N PRO A 391 4.09 -11.54 -8.45
CA PRO A 391 4.11 -12.93 -8.04
C PRO A 391 2.79 -13.28 -7.34
N LEU A 392 2.29 -14.48 -7.63
CA LEU A 392 1.13 -15.06 -6.96
C LEU A 392 1.58 -15.64 -5.62
N ALA A 393 0.91 -15.27 -4.53
CA ALA A 393 1.20 -15.80 -3.20
C ALA A 393 -0.09 -16.15 -2.47
N GLY A 394 -0.02 -17.16 -1.59
CA GLY A 394 -1.08 -17.53 -0.66
C GLY A 394 -0.61 -17.31 0.78
N LEU A 395 -1.52 -16.81 1.64
CA LEU A 395 -1.28 -16.63 3.06
C LEU A 395 -2.43 -17.25 3.85
N GLU A 396 -2.11 -18.23 4.69
CA GLU A 396 -3.04 -18.74 5.70
C GLU A 396 -3.20 -17.71 6.82
N ALA A 397 -4.44 -17.40 7.16
CA ALA A 397 -4.74 -16.29 8.07
C ALA A 397 -5.87 -16.60 9.07
N GLY A 398 -6.54 -17.74 8.96
CA GLY A 398 -7.67 -18.07 9.83
C GLY A 398 -8.71 -16.95 9.83
N GLU A 399 -9.20 -16.58 11.03
CA GLU A 399 -10.18 -15.49 11.24
C GLU A 399 -9.70 -14.10 10.75
N ASP A 400 -8.41 -13.92 10.45
CA ASP A 400 -7.86 -12.65 9.95
C ASP A 400 -7.94 -12.51 8.42
N SER A 401 -8.49 -13.50 7.70
CA SER A 401 -8.63 -13.48 6.23
C SER A 401 -9.34 -12.23 5.71
N LEU A 402 -10.40 -11.81 6.41
CA LEU A 402 -11.21 -10.66 6.03
C LEU A 402 -10.46 -9.33 6.22
N LEU A 403 -9.66 -9.21 7.27
CA LEU A 403 -8.81 -8.04 7.49
C LEU A 403 -7.78 -7.90 6.37
N LEU A 404 -7.11 -9.01 6.02
CA LEU A 404 -6.11 -9.01 4.94
C LEU A 404 -6.74 -8.70 3.59
N PHE A 405 -7.89 -9.29 3.27
CA PHE A 405 -8.64 -8.98 2.07
C PHE A 405 -9.03 -7.50 2.02
N TYR A 406 -9.55 -6.96 3.11
CA TYR A 406 -9.91 -5.54 3.20
C TYR A 406 -8.69 -4.63 3.01
N MET A 407 -7.53 -4.97 3.59
CA MET A 407 -6.30 -4.21 3.41
C MET A 407 -5.85 -4.20 1.93
N LEU A 408 -5.80 -5.37 1.29
CA LEU A 408 -5.46 -5.53 -0.13
C LEU A 408 -6.44 -4.76 -1.03
N LEU A 409 -7.75 -4.87 -0.75
CA LEU A 409 -8.77 -4.15 -1.49
C LEU A 409 -8.62 -2.64 -1.33
N PHE A 410 -8.49 -2.15 -0.09
CA PHE A 410 -8.41 -0.72 0.18
C PHE A 410 -7.16 -0.09 -0.42
N GLU A 411 -6.03 -0.80 -0.39
CA GLU A 411 -4.81 -0.43 -1.12
C GLU A 411 -5.10 -0.15 -2.60
N GLN A 412 -5.83 -1.06 -3.25
CA GLN A 412 -6.17 -0.96 -4.66
C GLN A 412 -7.13 0.18 -4.96
N LEU A 413 -8.06 0.48 -4.04
CA LEU A 413 -8.99 1.60 -4.15
C LEU A 413 -8.32 2.95 -3.89
N ALA A 414 -7.35 3.01 -2.97
CA ALA A 414 -6.65 4.24 -2.60
C ALA A 414 -5.85 4.84 -3.77
N MET A 415 -5.38 4.00 -4.71
CA MET A 415 -4.66 4.41 -5.90
C MET A 415 -5.57 4.92 -7.03
N ARG A 416 -6.90 4.75 -6.92
CA ARG A 416 -7.85 5.09 -7.98
C ARG A 416 -8.16 6.58 -8.00
N ARG A 417 -8.17 7.15 -9.20
CA ARG A 417 -8.62 8.51 -9.50
C ARG A 417 -10.00 8.47 -10.15
N SER A 418 -10.82 9.48 -9.89
CA SER A 418 -12.09 9.63 -10.56
C SER A 418 -11.89 9.85 -12.06
N GLN A 419 -12.60 9.06 -12.86
CA GLN A 419 -12.58 9.12 -14.32
C GLN A 419 -14.02 9.08 -14.82
N LEU A 420 -14.49 10.22 -15.33
CA LEU A 420 -15.83 10.31 -15.89
C LEU A 420 -15.85 9.74 -17.31
N PRO A 421 -16.85 8.90 -17.65
CA PRO A 421 -17.01 8.32 -18.98
C PRO A 421 -17.41 9.38 -20.01
N ASP A 422 -16.95 9.26 -21.27
CA ASP A 422 -17.44 10.12 -22.35
C ASP A 422 -18.81 9.66 -22.83
N LEU A 423 -19.86 10.18 -22.21
CA LEU A 423 -21.24 9.81 -22.54
C LEU A 423 -21.59 10.00 -24.03
N ARG A 424 -20.90 10.90 -24.75
CA ARG A 424 -21.10 11.03 -26.21
C ARG A 424 -20.55 9.83 -26.97
N ALA A 425 -19.48 9.24 -26.46
CA ALA A 425 -18.89 8.03 -27.03
C ALA A 425 -19.82 6.81 -26.82
N TYR A 426 -20.49 6.74 -25.67
CA TYR A 426 -21.55 5.76 -25.40
C TYR A 426 -22.84 6.00 -26.21
N ALA A 427 -23.12 7.26 -26.58
CA ALA A 427 -24.29 7.64 -27.37
C ALA A 427 -24.08 7.62 -28.90
N ARG A 428 -22.99 7.03 -29.41
CA ARG A 428 -22.73 6.89 -30.86
C ARG A 428 -23.81 6.02 -31.51
N GLY A 429 -24.87 6.66 -32.00
CA GLY A 429 -26.05 6.00 -32.55
C GLY A 429 -27.36 6.74 -32.26
N VAL A 430 -27.36 7.65 -31.28
CA VAL A 430 -28.51 8.52 -31.02
C VAL A 430 -28.58 9.59 -32.13
N PRO A 431 -29.69 9.70 -32.88
CA PRO A 431 -29.83 10.72 -33.91
C PRO A 431 -29.85 12.10 -33.25
N MET A 432 -28.79 12.89 -33.47
CA MET A 432 -28.73 14.26 -32.99
C MET A 432 -29.54 15.17 -33.92
N GLY A 433 -30.43 15.98 -33.34
CA GLY A 433 -31.17 17.00 -34.08
C GLY A 433 -30.26 18.09 -34.66
N LYS A 434 -30.80 18.94 -35.54
CA LYS A 434 -30.06 20.11 -36.07
C LYS A 434 -29.71 21.07 -34.93
N ALA A 435 -28.45 21.47 -34.85
CA ALA A 435 -28.01 22.51 -33.93
C ALA A 435 -28.68 23.85 -34.29
N MET A 436 -29.31 24.49 -33.31
CA MET A 436 -29.87 25.84 -33.44
C MET A 436 -28.90 26.82 -32.77
N TYR A 437 -28.51 27.87 -33.50
CA TYR A 437 -27.69 28.95 -32.97
C TYR A 437 -28.52 30.25 -32.96
N PRO A 438 -28.45 31.07 -31.90
CA PRO A 438 -29.05 32.39 -31.92
C PRO A 438 -28.45 33.21 -33.06
N LYS A 439 -29.30 33.98 -33.74
CA LYS A 439 -28.87 34.91 -34.78
C LYS A 439 -28.15 36.10 -34.19
#